data_AF-A0A3M0A2I0-F1
#
_entry.id   AF-A0A3M0A2I0-F1
#
_cell.length_a   1.000
_cell.length_b   1.000
_cell.length_c   1.000
_cell.angle_alpha   90.00
_cell.angle_beta   90.00
_cell.angle_gamma   90.00
#
_symmetry.space_group_name_H-M   'P 1'
#
loop_
_entity.id
_entity.type
_entity.pdbx_description
1 polymer ?
#
loop_
_entity_poly.entity_id
_entity_poly.type
_entity_poly.pdbx_seq_one_letter_code
_entity_poly.pdbx_strand_id
1 'polypeptide(L)' 'MAIRYVVNHEKGWAVTNANAKKVIKTFKTQLEAIKYANSLADTSSVMVQSTKGSFRKA' A
#
# COMPACT_ATOMS: atom_id res chain seq x y z
N MET A 1 8.89 -5.61 -12.05
CA MET A 1 7.75 -4.85 -11.47
C MET A 1 7.63 -5.24 -9.99
N ALA A 2 7.47 -4.27 -9.11
CA ALA A 2 7.40 -4.46 -7.66
C ALA A 2 5.96 -4.65 -7.18
N ILE A 3 5.76 -5.48 -6.15
CA ILE A 3 4.46 -5.56 -5.47
C ILE A 3 4.42 -4.45 -4.41
N ARG A 4 3.36 -3.64 -4.45
CA ARG A 4 3.13 -2.56 -3.49
C ARG A 4 2.13 -3.03 -2.44
N TYR A 5 2.43 -2.73 -1.18
CA TYR A 5 1.56 -3.03 -0.05
C TYR A 5 0.97 -1.74 0.50
N VAL A 6 -0.33 -1.73 0.71
CA VAL A 6 -1.07 -0.65 1.36
C VAL A 6 -1.42 -1.14 2.76
N VAL A 7 -0.67 -0.68 3.76
CA VAL A 7 -0.79 -1.12 5.16
C VAL A 7 -1.41 -0.03 6.02
N ASN A 8 -2.10 -0.44 7.08
CA ASN A 8 -2.60 0.50 8.08
C ASN A 8 -1.42 1.01 8.93
N HIS A 9 -1.36 2.31 9.15
CA HIS A 9 -0.32 3.01 9.89
C HIS A 9 -0.97 3.96 10.89
N GLU A 10 -0.28 4.33 11.97
CA GLU A 10 -0.80 5.22 13.02
C GLU A 10 -1.36 6.58 12.50
N LYS A 11 -0.95 7.01 11.31
CA LYS A 11 -1.34 8.27 10.68
C LYS A 11 -2.26 8.09 9.46
N GLY A 12 -2.77 6.88 9.23
CA GLY A 12 -3.62 6.55 8.08
C GLY A 12 -3.11 5.32 7.31
N TRP A 13 -2.92 5.45 6.00
CA TRP A 13 -2.58 4.35 5.11
C TRP A 13 -1.22 4.56 4.46
N ALA A 14 -0.34 3.58 4.60
CA ALA A 14 1.03 3.62 4.13
C ALA A 14 1.22 2.73 2.89
N VAL A 15 1.88 3.25 1.86
CA VAL A 15 2.32 2.46 0.71
C VAL A 15 3.76 2.02 0.94
N THR A 16 4.02 0.73 0.89
CA THR A 16 5.35 0.12 1.07
C THR A 16 5.64 -0.86 -0.06
N ASN A 17 6.90 -1.24 -0.20
CA ASN A 17 7.27 -2.35 -1.08
C ASN A 17 7.18 -3.69 -0.34
N ALA A 18 7.02 -4.76 -1.11
CA ALA A 18 7.26 -6.11 -0.62
C ALA A 18 8.59 -6.18 0.13
N ASN A 19 8.57 -6.63 1.38
CA ASN A 19 9.75 -6.77 2.26
C ASN A 19 10.51 -5.47 2.58
N ALA A 20 9.93 -4.29 2.33
CA ALA A 20 10.60 -3.04 2.65
C ALA A 20 10.41 -2.65 4.12
N LYS A 21 11.52 -2.27 4.75
CA LYS A 21 11.55 -1.65 6.08
C LYS A 21 11.12 -0.18 6.07
N LYS A 22 10.93 0.41 4.89
CA LYS A 22 10.59 1.83 4.71
C LYS A 22 9.27 1.99 3.97
N VAL A 23 8.48 2.94 4.45
CA VAL A 23 7.27 3.42 3.80
C VAL A 23 7.66 4.39 2.68
N ILE A 24 7.03 4.28 1.52
CA ILE A 24 7.22 5.19 0.39
C ILE A 24 6.47 6.49 0.66
N LYS A 25 5.20 6.37 1.04
CA LYS A 25 4.32 7.51 1.32
C LYS A 25 3.15 7.09 2.21
N THR A 26 2.66 8.03 3.02
CA THR A 26 1.46 7.88 3.83
C THR A 26 0.33 8.76 3.29
N PHE A 27 -0.90 8.29 3.47
CA PHE A 27 -2.13 8.92 3.01
C PHE A 27 -3.17 8.88 4.12
N LYS A 28 -4.16 9.77 4.07
CA LYS A 28 -5.24 9.77 5.06
C LYS A 28 -6.21 8.63 4.80
N THR A 29 -6.47 8.33 3.53
CA THR A 29 -7.45 7.30 3.14
C THR A 29 -6.82 6.12 2.41
N GLN A 30 -7.44 4.95 2.56
CA GLN A 30 -7.04 3.73 1.87
C GLN A 30 -7.12 3.90 0.34
N LEU A 31 -8.16 4.60 -0.13
CA LEU A 31 -8.39 4.85 -1.54
C LEU A 31 -7.27 5.68 -2.17
N GLU A 32 -6.78 6.72 -1.49
CA GLU A 32 -5.64 7.52 -1.96
C GLU A 32 -4.37 6.68 -2.05
N ALA A 33 -4.11 5.84 -1.05
CA ALA A 33 -2.95 4.96 -1.05
C ALA A 33 -2.99 3.95 -2.21
N ILE A 34 -4.16 3.37 -2.49
CA ILE A 34 -4.36 2.46 -3.63
C ILE A 34 -4.17 3.20 -4.96
N LYS A 35 -4.79 4.38 -5.12
CA LYS A 35 -4.64 5.20 -6.34
C LYS A 35 -3.17 5.54 -6.59
N TYR A 36 -2.44 5.94 -5.55
CA TYR A 36 -1.02 6.22 -5.66
C TYR A 36 -0.20 4.98 -6.03
N ALA A 37 -0.45 3.83 -5.37
CA ALA A 37 0.23 2.59 -5.68
C ALA A 37 0.02 2.15 -7.13
N ASN A 38 -1.19 2.30 -7.67
CA ASN A 38 -1.53 2.01 -9.06
C ASN A 38 -0.94 3.03 -10.06
N SER A 39 -0.68 4.27 -9.64
CA SER A 39 -0.06 5.29 -10.50
C SER A 39 1.43 5.08 -10.74
N LEU A 40 2.08 4.23 -9.94
CA LEU A 40 3.50 3.92 -10.07
C LEU A 40 3.72 2.94 -11.22
N ALA A 41 4.49 3.35 -12.23
CA ALA A 41 4.71 2.58 -13.45
C ALA A 41 5.42 1.23 -13.23
N ASP A 42 6.13 1.07 -12.10
CA ASP A 42 6.82 -0.16 -11.73
C ASP A 42 5.96 -1.12 -10.89
N THR A 43 4.69 -0.79 -10.61
CA THR A 43 3.79 -1.63 -9.81
C THR A 43 3.27 -2.83 -10.60
N SER A 44 3.54 -4.04 -10.08
CA SER A 44 3.01 -5.30 -10.61
C SER A 44 1.62 -5.62 -10.05
N SER A 45 1.45 -5.39 -8.74
CA SER A 45 0.24 -5.70 -8.01
C SER A 45 0.16 -4.85 -6.75
N VAL A 46 -1.06 -4.52 -6.33
CA VAL A 46 -1.32 -3.80 -5.09
C VAL A 46 -2.00 -4.74 -4.10
N MET A 47 -1.34 -4.99 -2.97
CA MET A 47 -1.91 -5.74 -1.84
C MET A 47 -2.35 -4.77 -0.77
N VAL A 48 -3.60 -4.86 -0.36
CA VAL A 48 -4.20 -3.94 0.61
C VAL A 48 -4.50 -4.68 1.89
N GLN A 49 -4.00 -4.16 3.01
CA GLN A 49 -4.27 -4.68 4.33
C GLN A 49 -5.72 -4.36 4.73
N SER A 50 -6.41 -5.36 5.27
CA SER A 50 -7.69 -5.23 5.93
C SER A 50 -7.48 -4.83 7.39
N THR A 51 -8.52 -4.33 8.04
CA THR A 51 -8.49 -3.95 9.47
C THR A 51 -8.14 -5.12 10.39
N LYS A 52 -8.40 -6.36 9.95
CA LYS A 52 -8.06 -7.61 10.66
C LYS A 52 -6.64 -8.13 10.38
N GLY A 53 -5.82 -7.36 9.65
CA GLY A 53 -4.44 -7.73 9.33
C GLY A 53 -4.26 -8.63 8.10
N SER A 54 -5.34 -9.18 7.53
CA SER A 54 -5.30 -9.95 6.28
C SER A 54 -5.07 -9.05 5.07
N PHE A 55 -4.36 -9.53 4.05
CA PHE A 55 -4.17 -8.78 2.79
C PHE A 55 -5.16 -9.25 1.72
N ARG A 56 -5.74 -8.30 0.99
CA ARG A 56 -6.54 -8.55 -0.21
C ARG A 56 -5.88 -7.92 -1.42
N LYS A 57 -6.00 -8.54 -2.59
CA LYS A 57 -5.62 -7.90 -3.84
C LYS A 57 -6.64 -6.79 -4.14
N ALA A 58 -6.17 -5.59 -4.45
CA ALA A 58 -7.02 -4.48 -4.89
C ALA A 58 -7.32 -4.55 -6.38
#